data_AF-A0A2V8SUX5-F1
#
_entry.id   AF-A0A2V8SUX5-F1
#
_cell.length_a   1.000
_cell.length_b   1.000
_cell.length_c   1.000
_cell.angle_alpha   90.00
_cell.angle_beta   90.00
_cell.angle_gamma   90.00
#
_symmetry.space_group_name_H-M   'P 1'
#
loop_
_entity.id
_entity.type
_entity.pdbx_description
1 polymer ?
#
loop_
_entity_poly.entity_id
_entity_poly.type
_entity_poly.pdbx_seq_one_letter_code
_entity_poly.pdbx_strand_id
1 'polypeptide(L)' 'MRKSTESSADVAVVGGGVAGLSAARELGRRGLSVVIIESGLPGAASHAAAGMLAPQAEANASD' A
#
# COMPACT_ATOMS: atom_id res chain seq x y z
N MET A 1 -23.75 21.72 -0.90
CA MET A 1 -22.31 21.97 -1.14
C MET A 1 -21.52 21.24 -0.06
N ARG A 2 -20.82 20.14 -0.38
CA ARG A 2 -20.04 19.39 0.61
C ARG A 2 -18.69 20.08 0.75
N LYS A 3 -18.42 20.69 1.91
CA LYS A 3 -17.16 21.40 2.18
C LYS A 3 -16.02 20.39 2.17
N SER A 4 -15.06 20.52 1.26
CA SER A 4 -13.84 19.70 1.26
C SER A 4 -13.04 20.08 2.51
N THR A 5 -12.87 19.13 3.43
CA THR A 5 -11.88 19.25 4.50
C THR A 5 -10.51 19.07 3.86
N GLU A 6 -9.72 20.16 3.81
CA GLU A 6 -8.29 20.10 3.47
C GLU A 6 -7.61 19.16 4.47
N SER A 7 -7.20 17.98 4.00
CA SER A 7 -6.38 17.05 4.77
C SER A 7 -5.05 16.91 4.06
N SER A 8 -3.99 17.42 4.68
CA SER A 8 -2.63 17.26 4.18
C SER A 8 -1.96 16.04 4.81
N ALA A 9 -1.04 15.43 4.05
CA ALA A 9 -0.15 14.38 4.51
C ALA A 9 1.22 14.59 3.83
N ASP A 10 2.30 14.16 4.48
CA ASP A 10 3.64 14.22 3.90
C ASP A 10 3.79 13.22 2.74
N VAL A 11 3.08 12.08 2.81
CA VAL A 11 3.11 11.04 1.78
C VAL A 11 1.70 10.50 1.50
N ALA A 12 1.38 10.31 0.21
CA ALA A 12 0.23 9.55 -0.23
C ALA A 12 0.66 8.18 -0.78
N VAL A 13 0.09 7.11 -0.23
CA VAL A 13 0.28 5.73 -0.71
C VAL A 13 -0.99 5.30 -1.44
N VAL A 14 -0.85 4.91 -2.71
CA VAL A 14 -1.96 4.38 -3.51
C VAL A 14 -1.88 2.86 -3.49
N GLY A 15 -2.89 2.22 -2.92
CA GLY A 15 -2.97 0.77 -2.74
C GLY A 15 -2.90 0.35 -1.25
N GLY A 16 -3.97 -0.25 -0.76
CA GLY A 16 -4.14 -0.82 0.58
C GLY A 16 -3.78 -2.31 0.67
N GLY A 17 -2.91 -2.80 -0.22
CA GLY A 17 -2.34 -4.14 -0.15
C GLY A 17 -1.13 -4.25 0.78
N VAL A 18 -0.60 -5.47 0.96
CA VAL A 18 0.52 -5.73 1.88
C VAL A 18 1.74 -4.83 1.62
N ALA A 19 2.08 -4.57 0.35
CA ALA A 19 3.18 -3.67 0.00
C ALA A 19 2.90 -2.22 0.42
N GLY A 20 1.72 -1.68 0.09
CA GLY A 20 1.34 -0.31 0.43
C GLY A 20 1.23 -0.10 1.94
N LEU A 21 0.62 -1.04 2.67
CA LEU A 21 0.55 -0.99 4.14
C LEU A 21 1.94 -1.10 4.79
N SER A 22 2.83 -1.93 4.24
CA SER A 22 4.21 -2.05 4.74
C SER A 22 4.99 -0.76 4.55
N ALA A 23 4.87 -0.13 3.36
CA ALA A 23 5.48 1.16 3.09
C ALA A 23 4.92 2.26 4.01
N ALA A 24 3.60 2.36 4.13
CA ALA A 24 2.96 3.35 5.01
C ALA A 24 3.38 3.19 6.47
N ARG A 25 3.49 1.95 6.95
CA ARG A 25 3.94 1.66 8.32
C ARG A 25 5.38 2.11 8.56
N GLU A 26 6.30 1.88 7.62
CA GLU A 26 7.69 2.30 7.76
C GLU A 26 7.84 3.82 7.66
N LEU A 27 7.09 4.47 6.77
CA LEU A 27 7.05 5.93 6.68
C LEU A 27 6.49 6.56 7.97
N GLY A 28 5.43 5.98 8.54
CA GLY A 28 4.89 6.41 9.84
C GLY A 28 5.88 6.23 10.99
N ARG A 29 6.67 5.15 11.00
CA ARG A 29 7.76 4.94 11.98
C ARG A 29 8.86 6.01 11.88
N ARG A 30 9.01 6.65 10.73
CA ARG A 30 9.93 7.77 10.50
C ARG A 30 9.31 9.13 10.82
N GLY A 31 8.09 9.15 11.35
CA GLY A 31 7.41 10.37 11.79
C GLY A 31 6.65 11.12 10.70
N LEU A 32 6.49 10.52 9.51
CA LEU A 32 5.72 11.13 8.42
C LEU A 32 4.22 10.87 8.60
N SER A 33 3.41 11.88 8.33
CA SER A 33 1.98 11.73 8.14
C SER A 33 1.72 11.08 6.78
N VAL A 34 0.98 9.96 6.79
CA VAL A 34 0.73 9.17 5.57
C VAL A 34 -0.76 9.02 5.37
N VAL A 35 -1.23 9.31 4.15
CA VAL A 35 -2.58 8.97 3.71
C VAL A 35 -2.53 7.76 2.79
N ILE A 36 -3.44 6.82 2.98
CA ILE A 36 -3.57 5.64 2.13
C ILE A 36 -4.85 5.78 1.32
N ILE A 37 -4.73 5.64 0.00
CA ILE A 37 -5.84 5.73 -0.94
C ILE A 37 -6.01 4.34 -1.55
N GLU A 38 -7.16 3.72 -1.32
CA GLU A 38 -7.50 2.39 -1.83
C GLU A 38 -8.85 2.44 -2.53
N SER A 39 -8.97 1.73 -3.65
CA SER A 39 -10.21 1.62 -4.42
C SER A 39 -10.73 0.18 -4.38
N GLY A 40 -11.89 -0.03 -3.79
CA GLY A 40 -12.49 -1.37 -3.70
C GLY A 40 -12.13 -2.06 -2.38
N LEU A 41 -11.89 -3.37 -2.42
CA LEU A 41 -11.64 -4.16 -1.22
C LEU A 41 -10.15 -4.09 -0.83
N PRO A 42 -9.80 -3.59 0.36
CA PRO A 42 -8.42 -3.53 0.81
C PRO A 42 -7.75 -4.90 0.78
N GLY A 43 -6.54 -4.94 0.22
CA GLY A 43 -5.74 -6.16 0.14
C GLY A 43 -6.31 -7.23 -0.77
N ALA A 44 -7.17 -6.92 -1.75
CA ALA A 44 -7.75 -7.92 -2.67
C ALA A 44 -6.68 -8.83 -3.31
N ALA A 45 -5.59 -8.27 -3.84
CA ALA A 45 -4.47 -9.04 -4.39
C ALA A 45 -3.76 -9.88 -3.32
N SER A 46 -3.58 -9.33 -2.11
CA SER A 46 -2.95 -10.04 -1.00
C SER A 46 -3.80 -11.23 -0.51
N HIS A 47 -5.13 -11.09 -0.50
CA HIS A 47 -6.04 -12.20 -0.20
C HIS A 47 -5.98 -13.28 -1.29
N ALA A 48 -5.99 -12.88 -2.57
CA ALA A 48 -5.88 -13.81 -3.69
C ALA A 48 -4.56 -14.60 -3.68
N ALA A 49 -3.47 -13.97 -3.26
CA ALA A 49 -2.15 -14.60 -3.14
C ALA A 49 -2.06 -15.64 -2.01
N ALA A 50 -3.02 -15.68 -1.08
CA ALA A 50 -3.07 -16.62 0.06
C ALA A 50 -1.78 -16.70 0.90
N GLY A 51 -0.96 -15.64 0.88
CA GLY A 51 0.34 -15.61 1.57
C GLY A 51 1.44 -16.43 0.88
N MET A 52 1.26 -16.87 -0.37
CA MET A 52 2.33 -17.49 -1.15
C MET A 52 3.40 -16.47 -1.52
N LEU A 53 4.66 -16.81 -1.25
CA LEU A 53 5.81 -16.04 -1.68
C LEU A 53 6.65 -16.95 -2.58
N ALA A 54 6.59 -16.71 -3.89
CA ALA A 54 7.23 -17.57 -4.90
C ALA A 54 8.25 -16.78 -5.76
N PRO A 55 9.28 -16.17 -5.15
CA PRO A 55 10.17 -15.26 -5.86
C PRO A 55 10.88 -15.94 -7.04
N GLN A 56 11.24 -17.22 -6.93
CA GLN A 56 11.84 -17.97 -8.04
C GLN A 56 10.89 -18.22 -9.22
N ALA A 57 9.57 -18.23 -8.99
CA ALA A 57 8.59 -18.36 -10.06
C ALA A 57 8.30 -17.03 -10.76
N GLU A 58 8.54 -15.92 -10.06
CA GLU A 58 8.37 -14.55 -10.56
C GLU A 58 9.68 -13.95 -11.14
N ALA A 59 10.82 -14.61 -10.89
CA ALA A 59 12.12 -14.20 -11.38
C ALA A 59 12.25 -14.37 -12.89
N ASN A 60 12.77 -13.33 -13.54
CA ASN A 60 13.21 -13.38 -14.93
C ASN A 60 14.56 -14.09 -15.04
N ALA A 61 14.90 -14.53 -16.25
CA ALA A 61 16.16 -15.21 -16.53
C ALA A 61 17.43 -14.39 -16.21
N SER A 62 17.27 -13.09 -15.97
CA SER A 62 18.36 -12.14 -15.68
C SER A 62 18.32 -11.57 -14.26
N ASP A 63 17.37 -11.99 -13.42
CA ASP A 63 17.26 -11.52 -12.03
C ASP A 63 18.31 -12.17 -11.11
#